data_AF-A0A7C6A387-F1
#
_entry.id   AF-A0A7C6A387-F1
#
_cell.length_a   1.000
_cell.length_b   1.000
_cell.length_c   1.000
_cell.angle_alpha   90.00
_cell.angle_beta   90.00
_cell.angle_gamma   90.00
#
_symmetry.space_group_name_H-M   'P 1'
#
loop_
_entity.id
_entity.type
_entity.pdbx_description
1 polymer ?
#
loop_
_entity_poly.entity_id
_entity_poly.type
_entity_poly.pdbx_seq_one_letter_code
_entity_poly.pdbx_strand_id
1 'polypeptide(L)'
;MAVPLPARCPGCGGPVAFERTEPQYQEDIVRRTVARRFDVAVGRCRQCGRRVQGRDPLQACDALGAAQVQLGSEALGLAAQLNKQMGLSPGHTVQVLKLGFGLQASRAGICRALARMAAKMEPTYQELIRAARASLVSGVDETGWREGGPLQWMWVTVSAQATV
;
A
#
# COMPACT_ATOMS: atom_id res chain seq x y z
N MET A 1 -26.60 -5.53 -16.86
CA MET A 1 -26.90 -5.35 -18.29
C MET A 1 -27.71 -6.56 -18.73
N ALA A 2 -28.82 -6.41 -19.45
CA ALA A 2 -29.58 -7.57 -19.94
C ALA A 2 -28.87 -8.15 -21.17
N VAL A 3 -28.58 -9.46 -21.14
CA VAL A 3 -27.97 -10.18 -22.26
C VAL A 3 -29.05 -11.03 -22.93
N PRO A 4 -29.47 -10.71 -24.16
CA PRO A 4 -30.55 -11.43 -24.83
C PRO A 4 -30.10 -12.82 -25.30
N LEU A 5 -31.06 -13.72 -25.49
CA LEU A 5 -30.83 -14.98 -26.18
C LEU A 5 -30.44 -14.74 -27.65
N PRO A 6 -29.61 -15.60 -28.25
CA PRO A 6 -29.35 -15.55 -29.68
C PRO A 6 -30.65 -15.83 -30.46
N ALA A 7 -30.83 -15.16 -31.61
CA ALA A 7 -32.03 -15.32 -32.44
C ALA A 7 -32.19 -16.74 -33.02
N ARG A 8 -31.08 -17.48 -33.16
CA ARG A 8 -31.04 -18.86 -33.64
C ARG A 8 -30.03 -19.66 -32.84
N CYS A 9 -30.27 -20.96 -32.69
CA CYS A 9 -29.34 -21.88 -32.05
C CYS A 9 -28.01 -21.89 -32.82
N PRO A 10 -26.86 -21.58 -32.19
CA PRO A 10 -25.57 -21.57 -32.86
C PRO A 10 -25.14 -22.94 -33.42
N GLY A 11 -25.72 -24.04 -32.92
CA GLY A 11 -25.40 -25.40 -33.38
C GLY A 11 -26.23 -25.89 -34.57
N CYS A 12 -27.55 -25.65 -34.58
CA CYS A 12 -28.46 -26.20 -35.60
C CYS A 12 -29.26 -25.15 -36.40
N GLY A 13 -29.14 -23.86 -36.05
CA GLY A 13 -29.86 -22.76 -36.71
C GLY A 13 -31.36 -22.68 -36.40
N GLY A 14 -31.88 -23.57 -35.55
CA GLY A 14 -33.28 -23.59 -35.12
C GLY A 14 -33.69 -22.41 -34.23
N PRO A 15 -34.99 -22.19 -34.00
CA PRO A 15 -35.48 -21.14 -33.10
C PRO A 15 -35.09 -21.41 -31.64
N VAL A 16 -34.85 -20.34 -30.86
CA VAL A 16 -34.50 -20.42 -29.43
C VAL A 16 -35.67 -19.89 -28.60
N ALA A 17 -36.20 -20.72 -27.70
CA ALA A 17 -37.26 -20.34 -26.77
C ALA A 17 -36.67 -19.80 -25.46
N PHE A 18 -37.30 -18.77 -24.90
CA PHE A 18 -36.96 -18.28 -23.57
C PHE A 18 -37.42 -19.27 -22.49
N GLU A 19 -36.54 -19.53 -21.52
CA GLU A 19 -36.86 -20.38 -20.36
C GLU A 19 -36.79 -19.57 -19.07
N ARG A 20 -35.62 -18.99 -18.76
CA ARG A 20 -35.38 -18.14 -17.60
C ARG A 20 -34.16 -17.25 -17.79
N THR A 21 -33.96 -16.30 -16.89
CA THR A 21 -32.75 -15.48 -16.80
C THR A 21 -31.93 -15.93 -15.60
N GLU A 22 -30.64 -16.19 -15.80
CA GLU A 22 -29.67 -16.49 -14.74
C GLU A 22 -28.77 -15.28 -14.50
N PRO A 23 -28.47 -14.91 -13.24
CA PRO A 23 -27.53 -13.84 -12.96
C PRO A 23 -26.09 -14.28 -13.25
N GLN A 24 -25.34 -13.44 -13.94
CA GLN A 24 -23.88 -13.57 -14.08
C GLN A 24 -23.22 -12.30 -13.55
N TYR A 25 -22.19 -12.49 -12.71
CA TYR A 25 -21.41 -11.40 -12.14
C TYR A 25 -20.01 -11.40 -12.76
N GLN A 26 -19.53 -10.22 -13.13
CA GLN A 26 -18.15 -9.98 -13.49
C GLN A 26 -17.58 -8.91 -12.56
N GLU A 27 -16.52 -9.27 -11.85
CA GLU A 27 -15.70 -8.34 -11.09
C GLU A 27 -14.48 -7.96 -11.95
N ASP A 28 -14.14 -6.68 -11.96
CA ASP A 28 -13.01 -6.16 -12.73
C ASP A 28 -12.26 -5.09 -11.91
N ILE A 29 -11.03 -4.76 -12.31
CA ILE A 29 -10.13 -3.87 -11.59
C ILE A 29 -10.06 -2.50 -12.27
N VAL A 30 -10.54 -1.46 -11.58
CA VAL A 30 -10.35 -0.06 -12.01
C VAL A 30 -9.07 0.52 -11.42
N ARG A 31 -8.14 0.94 -12.27
CA ARG A 31 -6.86 1.55 -11.87
C ARG A 31 -6.91 3.07 -12.03
N ARG A 32 -6.77 3.82 -10.93
CA ARG A 32 -6.74 5.29 -10.95
C ARG A 32 -5.54 5.83 -10.19
N THR A 33 -4.76 6.67 -10.87
CA THR A 33 -3.62 7.37 -10.28
C THR A 33 -3.88 8.86 -10.24
N VAL A 34 -3.65 9.47 -9.09
CA VAL A 34 -3.85 10.91 -8.88
C VAL A 34 -2.49 11.57 -8.68
N ALA A 35 -2.09 12.40 -9.64
CA ALA A 35 -0.92 13.27 -9.52
C ALA A 35 -1.37 14.65 -9.03
N ARG A 36 -0.77 15.13 -7.93
CA ARG A 36 -1.01 16.48 -7.39
C ARG A 36 0.28 17.27 -7.44
N ARG A 37 0.21 18.46 -8.02
CA ARG A 37 1.29 19.44 -7.99
C ARG A 37 0.95 20.47 -6.91
N PHE A 38 1.93 20.76 -6.06
CA PHE A 38 1.86 21.86 -5.10
C PHE A 38 2.90 22.91 -5.48
N ASP A 39 2.46 24.13 -5.75
CA ASP A 39 3.35 25.27 -5.94
C ASP A 39 3.66 25.89 -4.57
N VAL A 40 4.68 25.32 -3.91
CA VAL A 40 5.04 25.69 -2.53
C VAL A 40 5.80 27.01 -2.50
N ALA A 41 5.19 28.05 -1.93
CA ALA A 41 5.86 29.33 -1.67
C ALA A 41 6.98 29.15 -0.63
N VAL A 42 8.15 29.73 -0.91
CA VAL A 42 9.33 29.69 -0.05
C VAL A 42 9.83 31.11 0.20
N GLY A 43 10.19 31.43 1.45
CA GLY A 43 10.74 32.71 1.84
C GLY A 43 11.82 32.60 2.91
N ARG A 44 12.35 33.74 3.34
CA ARG A 44 13.24 33.87 4.49
C ARG A 44 12.65 34.86 5.49
N CYS A 45 12.68 34.52 6.78
CA CYS A 45 12.26 35.43 7.83
C CYS A 45 13.17 36.67 7.84
N ARG A 46 12.58 37.87 7.81
CA ARG A 46 13.34 39.13 7.78
C ARG A 46 14.09 39.43 9.08
N GLN A 47 13.70 38.84 10.21
CA GLN A 47 14.37 39.02 11.49
C GLN A 47 15.51 38.01 11.72
N CYS A 48 15.26 36.71 11.54
CA CYS A 48 16.23 35.66 11.87
C CYS A 48 16.88 34.99 10.66
N GLY A 49 16.52 35.37 9.42
CA GLY A 49 17.07 34.82 8.18
C GLY A 49 16.71 33.38 7.85
N ARG A 50 16.03 32.67 8.78
CA ARG A 50 15.63 31.27 8.62
C ARG A 50 14.70 31.10 7.42
N ARG A 51 14.90 30.01 6.68
CA ARG A 51 14.03 29.62 5.57
C ARG A 51 12.68 29.14 6.12
N VAL A 52 11.60 29.62 5.51
CA VAL A 52 10.22 29.23 5.80
C VAL A 52 9.58 28.82 4.49
N GLN A 53 8.70 27.82 4.52
CA GLN A 53 7.92 27.42 3.36
C GLN A 53 6.47 27.17 3.73
N GLY A 54 5.57 27.37 2.77
CA GLY A 54 4.17 26.97 2.90
C GLY A 54 4.02 25.46 3.01
N ARG A 55 2.89 25.02 3.53
CA ARG A 55 2.52 23.60 3.63
C ARG A 55 1.03 23.45 3.37
N ASP A 56 0.69 22.53 2.48
CA ASP A 56 -0.69 22.12 2.26
C ASP A 56 -1.01 20.86 3.09
N PRO A 57 -2.21 20.73 3.70
CA PRO A 57 -2.59 19.56 4.49
C PRO A 57 -2.49 18.22 3.75
N LEU A 58 -2.61 18.22 2.41
CA LEU A 58 -2.51 17.02 1.58
C LEU A 58 -1.07 16.61 1.26
N GLN A 59 -0.06 17.39 1.66
CA GLN A 59 1.34 17.04 1.44
C GLN A 59 1.79 15.92 2.39
N ALA A 60 2.30 14.84 1.81
CA ALA A 60 2.86 13.72 2.57
C ALA A 60 4.16 14.10 3.32
N CYS A 61 4.94 15.05 2.79
CA CYS A 61 6.13 15.61 3.43
C CYS A 61 6.48 17.00 2.87
N ASP A 62 7.36 17.71 3.58
CA ASP A 62 7.82 19.06 3.25
C ASP A 62 9.01 19.09 2.25
N ALA A 63 9.41 17.94 1.71
CA ALA A 63 10.60 17.82 0.86
C ALA A 63 10.39 18.46 -0.52
N LEU A 64 11.38 19.22 -0.98
CA LEU A 64 11.43 19.86 -2.30
C LEU A 64 12.71 19.45 -3.06
N GLY A 65 12.86 19.89 -4.31
CA GLY A 65 14.07 19.67 -5.11
C GLY A 65 14.24 18.21 -5.55
N ALA A 66 15.38 17.59 -5.23
CA ALA A 66 15.67 16.20 -5.58
C ALA A 66 14.65 15.17 -5.01
N ALA A 67 13.85 15.60 -4.04
CA ALA A 67 12.76 14.82 -3.44
C ALA A 67 11.37 15.44 -3.73
N GLN A 68 11.19 16.17 -4.84
CA GLN A 68 9.90 16.79 -5.18
C GLN A 68 8.80 15.79 -5.55
N VAL A 69 9.15 14.58 -6.01
CA VAL A 69 8.18 13.52 -6.32
C VAL A 69 8.11 12.58 -5.13
N GLN A 70 6.91 12.46 -4.56
CA GLN A 70 6.62 11.59 -3.43
C GLN A 70 5.52 10.60 -3.79
N LEU A 71 5.59 9.41 -3.20
CA LEU A 71 4.45 8.49 -3.20
C LEU A 71 3.41 9.01 -2.20
N GLY A 72 2.15 9.04 -2.63
CA GLY A 72 1.03 9.35 -1.74
C GLY A 72 0.83 8.27 -0.68
N SER A 73 0.01 8.57 0.35
CA SER A 73 -0.25 7.66 1.48
C SER A 73 -0.75 6.29 1.03
N GLU A 74 -1.75 6.24 0.14
CA GLU A 74 -2.32 4.98 -0.36
C GLU A 74 -1.30 4.13 -1.13
N ALA A 75 -0.54 4.75 -2.04
CA ALA A 75 0.50 4.05 -2.79
C ALA A 75 1.59 3.51 -1.87
N LEU A 76 1.92 4.26 -0.81
CA LEU A 76 2.90 3.85 0.17
C LEU A 76 2.37 2.74 1.09
N GLY A 77 1.10 2.79 1.47
CA GLY A 77 0.42 1.71 2.21
C GLY A 77 0.38 0.40 1.41
N LEU A 78 0.02 0.48 0.13
CA LEU A 78 0.09 -0.66 -0.77
C LEU A 78 1.52 -1.21 -0.89
N ALA A 79 2.52 -0.33 -1.03
CA ALA A 79 3.92 -0.75 -1.07
C ALA A 79 4.35 -1.49 0.21
N ALA A 80 3.85 -1.05 1.37
CA ALA A 80 4.13 -1.70 2.65
C ALA A 80 3.48 -3.09 2.71
N GLN A 81 2.22 -3.24 2.31
CA GLN A 81 1.55 -4.55 2.27
C GLN A 81 2.26 -5.50 1.29
N LEU A 82 2.54 -5.06 0.07
CA LEU A 82 3.26 -5.87 -0.91
C LEU A 82 4.62 -6.35 -0.37
N ASN A 83 5.40 -5.47 0.25
CA ASN A 83 6.74 -5.81 0.71
C ASN A 83 6.75 -6.61 2.03
N LYS A 84 5.93 -6.22 3.00
CA LYS A 84 6.01 -6.74 4.38
C LYS A 84 5.01 -7.84 4.66
N GLN A 85 3.81 -7.76 4.10
CA GLN A 85 2.78 -8.77 4.31
C GLN A 85 2.83 -9.86 3.24
N MET A 86 3.05 -9.47 1.97
CA MET A 86 3.05 -10.42 0.84
C MET A 86 4.46 -10.88 0.43
N GLY A 87 5.51 -10.36 1.05
CA GLY A 87 6.89 -10.80 0.86
C GLY A 87 7.55 -10.41 -0.46
N LEU A 88 6.98 -9.45 -1.22
CA LEU A 88 7.60 -9.01 -2.47
C LEU A 88 8.89 -8.25 -2.19
N SER A 89 9.93 -8.50 -3.01
CA SER A 89 11.14 -7.67 -2.98
C SER A 89 10.80 -6.19 -3.28
N PRO A 90 11.64 -5.23 -2.86
CA PRO A 90 11.47 -3.83 -3.24
C PRO A 90 11.41 -3.62 -4.76
N GLY A 91 12.10 -4.47 -5.54
CA GLY A 91 12.04 -4.43 -7.01
C GLY A 91 10.69 -4.85 -7.56
N HIS A 92 10.14 -5.96 -7.08
CA HIS A 92 8.81 -6.41 -7.50
C HIS A 92 7.72 -5.45 -7.00
N THR A 93 7.89 -4.85 -5.82
CA THR A 93 6.99 -3.81 -5.33
C THR A 93 6.95 -2.61 -6.28
N VAL A 94 8.11 -2.11 -6.74
CA VAL A 94 8.18 -1.06 -7.78
C VAL A 94 7.48 -1.50 -9.07
N GLN A 95 7.69 -2.75 -9.48
CA GLN A 95 7.08 -3.28 -10.71
C GLN A 95 5.55 -3.32 -10.63
N VAL A 96 4.98 -3.75 -9.50
CA VAL A 96 3.53 -3.74 -9.26
C VAL A 96 3.00 -2.31 -9.29
N LEU A 97 3.64 -1.36 -8.61
CA LEU A 97 3.23 0.05 -8.61
C LEU A 97 3.28 0.67 -10.02
N LYS A 98 4.27 0.29 -10.82
CA LYS A 98 4.38 0.73 -12.22
C LYS A 98 3.31 0.11 -13.12
N LEU A 99 3.12 -1.20 -13.06
CA LEU A 99 2.18 -1.92 -13.93
C LEU A 99 0.72 -1.64 -13.57
N GLY A 100 0.40 -1.63 -12.28
CA GLY A 100 -0.95 -1.42 -11.79
C GLY A 100 -1.37 0.05 -11.77
N PHE A 101 -0.42 0.97 -11.58
CA PHE A 101 -0.77 2.37 -11.28
C PHE A 101 0.10 3.40 -12.03
N GLY A 102 1.02 2.99 -12.91
CA GLY A 102 1.89 3.92 -13.63
C GLY A 102 2.84 4.71 -12.72
N LEU A 103 3.00 4.33 -11.46
CA LEU A 103 3.83 5.03 -10.48
C LEU A 103 5.29 4.66 -10.67
N GLN A 104 6.16 5.67 -10.80
CA GLN A 104 7.60 5.48 -10.92
C GLN A 104 8.27 5.66 -9.56
N ALA A 105 9.00 4.65 -9.11
CA ALA A 105 9.81 4.70 -7.91
C ALA A 105 11.09 3.89 -8.11
N SER A 106 12.14 4.22 -7.35
CA SER A 106 13.33 3.38 -7.28
C SER A 106 13.22 2.39 -6.12
N ARG A 107 13.95 1.28 -6.21
CA ARG A 107 14.08 0.29 -5.11
C ARG A 107 14.48 0.98 -3.80
N ALA A 108 15.52 1.80 -3.86
CA ALA A 108 16.01 2.56 -2.71
C ALA A 108 14.98 3.60 -2.22
N GLY A 109 14.19 4.18 -3.13
CA GLY A 109 13.08 5.07 -2.80
C GLY A 109 12.01 4.36 -1.97
N ILE A 110 11.60 3.15 -2.37
CA ILE A 110 10.67 2.31 -1.60
C ILE A 110 11.25 1.97 -0.25
N CYS A 111 12.49 1.45 -0.17
CA CYS A 111 13.11 1.10 1.12
C CYS A 111 13.13 2.30 2.08
N ARG A 112 13.55 3.48 1.61
CA ARG A 112 13.57 4.70 2.43
C ARG A 112 12.19 5.16 2.83
N ALA A 113 11.19 5.04 1.94
CA ALA A 113 9.83 5.44 2.25
C ALA A 113 9.19 4.52 3.29
N LEU A 114 9.43 3.20 3.19
CA LEU A 114 9.00 2.21 4.19
C LEU A 114 9.70 2.43 5.53
N ALA A 115 11.00 2.73 5.55
CA ALA A 115 11.72 3.05 6.78
C ALA A 115 11.15 4.31 7.47
N ARG A 116 10.82 5.35 6.69
CA ARG A 116 10.14 6.54 7.23
C ARG A 116 8.74 6.23 7.75
N MET A 117 8.00 5.35 7.08
CA MET A 117 6.69 4.91 7.58
C MET A 117 6.85 4.16 8.90
N ALA A 118 7.78 3.20 8.99
CA ALA A 118 8.06 2.46 10.21
C ALA A 118 8.39 3.40 11.38
N ALA A 119 9.26 4.39 11.18
CA ALA A 119 9.57 5.39 12.19
C ALA A 119 8.34 6.20 12.66
N LYS A 120 7.38 6.47 11.77
CA LYS A 120 6.11 7.13 12.13
C LYS A 120 5.14 6.19 12.87
N MET A 121 5.20 4.89 12.60
CA MET A 121 4.34 3.86 13.21
C MET A 121 4.89 3.33 14.53
N GLU A 122 6.12 3.69 14.91
CA GLU A 122 6.76 3.26 16.16
C GLU A 122 5.85 3.45 17.39
N PRO A 123 5.16 4.59 17.60
CA PRO A 123 4.26 4.72 18.75
C PRO A 123 3.11 3.70 18.73
N THR A 124 2.56 3.41 17.55
CA THR A 124 1.49 2.41 17.38
C THR A 124 2.01 1.00 17.67
N TYR A 125 3.21 0.66 17.18
CA TYR A 125 3.85 -0.62 17.49
C TYR A 125 4.04 -0.81 19.01
N GLN A 126 4.48 0.24 19.72
CA GLN A 126 4.63 0.20 21.17
C GLN A 126 3.28 0.05 21.92
N GLU A 127 2.17 0.57 21.39
CA GLU A 127 0.84 0.31 21.94
C GLU A 127 0.41 -1.16 21.71
N LEU A 128 0.69 -1.72 20.54
CA LEU A 128 0.40 -3.13 20.25
C LEU A 128 1.18 -4.07 21.19
N ILE A 129 2.45 -3.77 21.48
CA ILE A 129 3.24 -4.52 22.47
C ILE A 129 2.59 -4.45 23.86
N ARG A 130 2.16 -3.25 24.28
CA ARG A 130 1.47 -3.08 25.56
C ARG A 130 0.17 -3.88 25.61
N ALA A 131 -0.62 -3.88 24.53
CA ALA A 131 -1.83 -4.67 24.44
C ALA A 131 -1.54 -6.18 24.53
N ALA A 132 -0.54 -6.68 23.80
CA ALA A 132 -0.15 -8.09 23.84
C ALA A 132 0.35 -8.52 25.24
N ARG A 133 1.05 -7.65 25.97
CA ARG A 133 1.49 -7.89 27.36
C ARG A 133 0.36 -7.85 28.38
N ALA A 134 -0.67 -7.04 28.14
CA ALA A 134 -1.83 -6.95 29.00
C ALA A 134 -2.85 -8.08 28.77
N SER A 135 -2.68 -8.87 27.70
CA SER A 135 -3.55 -10.00 27.40
C SER A 135 -3.42 -11.10 28.47
N LEU A 136 -4.55 -11.72 28.82
CA LEU A 136 -4.60 -12.86 29.74
C LEU A 136 -3.89 -14.09 29.16
N VAL A 137 -3.92 -14.23 27.83
CA VAL A 137 -3.32 -15.35 27.10
C VAL A 137 -2.63 -14.80 25.86
N SER A 138 -1.38 -15.20 25.66
CA SER A 138 -0.59 -14.86 24.49
C SER A 138 0.13 -16.12 24.00
N GLY A 139 -0.08 -16.46 22.73
CA GLY A 139 0.72 -17.46 22.03
C GLY A 139 2.01 -16.83 21.54
N VAL A 140 3.13 -17.54 21.69
CA VAL A 140 4.45 -17.09 21.23
C VAL A 140 4.98 -18.11 20.24
N ASP A 141 5.50 -17.64 19.11
CA ASP A 141 6.14 -18.45 18.08
C ASP A 141 7.52 -17.88 17.73
N GLU A 142 8.42 -18.78 17.34
CA GLU A 142 9.81 -18.51 17.01
C GLU A 142 10.09 -18.97 15.58
N THR A 143 10.37 -18.01 14.69
CA THR A 143 10.73 -18.31 13.31
C THR A 143 12.18 -17.91 13.06
N GLY A 144 12.98 -18.85 12.55
CA GLY A 144 14.34 -18.57 12.11
C GLY A 144 14.35 -17.60 10.91
N TRP A 145 15.11 -16.51 11.02
CA TRP A 145 15.13 -15.44 10.03
C TRP A 145 16.57 -15.01 9.72
N ARG A 146 16.96 -14.98 8.44
CA ARG A 146 18.34 -14.57 8.07
C ARG A 146 18.42 -13.07 7.86
N GLU A 147 19.26 -12.41 8.64
CA GLU A 147 19.58 -11.00 8.48
C GLU A 147 21.04 -10.83 8.08
N GLY A 148 21.29 -10.45 6.82
CA GLY A 148 22.66 -10.27 6.33
C GLY A 148 23.51 -11.54 6.29
N GLY A 149 22.89 -12.73 6.36
CA GLY A 149 23.56 -14.03 6.36
C GLY A 149 23.37 -14.83 7.66
N PRO A 150 23.71 -14.27 8.83
CA PRO A 150 23.44 -14.87 10.14
C PRO A 150 21.96 -15.20 10.35
N LEU A 151 21.70 -16.35 10.98
CA LEU A 151 20.37 -16.72 11.45
C LEU A 151 20.07 -15.97 12.75
N GLN A 152 18.96 -15.25 12.76
CA GLN A 152 18.36 -14.59 13.90
C GLN A 152 17.02 -15.29 14.21
N TRP A 153 16.45 -14.99 15.38
CA TRP A 153 15.12 -15.45 15.77
C TRP A 153 14.14 -14.30 15.70
N MET A 154 13.14 -14.43 14.85
CA MET A 154 11.99 -13.54 14.85
C MET A 154 10.94 -14.13 15.78
N TRP A 155 10.57 -13.36 16.79
CA TRP A 155 9.56 -13.72 17.78
C TRP A 155 8.24 -13.08 17.38
N VAL A 156 7.17 -13.86 17.36
CA VAL A 156 5.81 -13.36 17.14
C VAL A 156 4.98 -13.69 18.35
N THR A 157 4.30 -12.69 18.90
CA THR A 157 3.33 -12.84 19.98
C THR A 157 1.94 -12.53 19.45
N VAL A 158 1.02 -13.49 19.59
CA VAL A 158 -0.38 -13.36 19.18
C VAL A 158 -1.27 -13.39 20.42
N SER A 159 -2.11 -12.37 20.54
CA SER A 159 -3.17 -12.26 21.54
C SER A 159 -4.53 -12.07 20.84
N ALA A 160 -5.62 -12.06 21.59
CA ALA A 160 -6.95 -11.81 21.02
C ALA A 160 -7.09 -10.39 20.43
N GLN A 161 -6.23 -9.43 20.83
CA GLN A 161 -6.33 -8.02 20.45
C GLN A 161 -5.18 -7.54 19.56
N ALA A 162 -4.04 -8.23 19.55
CA ALA A 162 -2.85 -7.79 18.82
C ALA A 162 -1.94 -8.95 18.42
N THR A 163 -1.27 -8.78 17.27
CA THR A 163 -0.12 -9.57 16.83
C THR A 163 1.08 -8.65 16.74
N VAL A 164 2.17 -8.98 17.42
CA VAL A 164 3.43 -8.21 17.45
C VAL A 164 4.65 -9.08 17.28
#